data_AF-B8L6P1-F1
#
_entry.id   AF-B8L6P1-F1
#
_cell.length_a   1.000
_cell.length_b   1.000
_cell.length_c   1.000
_cell.angle_alpha   90.00
_cell.angle_beta   90.00
_cell.angle_gamma   90.00
#
_symmetry.space_group_name_H-M   'P 1'
#
loop_
_entity.id
_entity.type
_entity.pdbx_description
1 polymer ?
#
loop_
_entity_poly.entity_id
_entity_poly.type
_entity_poly.pdbx_seq_one_letter_code
_entity_poly.pdbx_strand_id
1 'polypeptide(L)'
;MLLQPGDHVPGQFLSRDAHGRAVMARNEEGWCAAIDPYHLRCTIYSQRPAICRQFSMGGDDCRRERQDYLRQADAWALSSPST
;
A
#
# COMPACT_ATOMS: atom_id res chain seq x y z
N MET A 1 10.99 0.19 -1.08
CA MET A 1 10.76 -0.48 0.22
C MET A 1 11.79 -1.59 0.34
N LEU A 2 12.64 -1.57 1.37
CA LEU A 2 13.67 -2.59 1.59
C LEU A 2 13.02 -3.89 2.09
N LEU A 3 13.37 -5.03 1.51
CA LEU A 3 12.93 -6.33 2.02
C LEU A 3 13.81 -6.77 3.19
N GLN A 4 13.18 -7.38 4.19
CA GLN A 4 13.88 -7.96 5.33
C GLN A 4 14.28 -9.41 5.03
N PRO A 5 15.30 -9.96 5.70
CA PRO A 5 15.56 -11.40 5.69
C PRO A 5 14.29 -12.19 6.05
N GLY A 6 13.92 -13.18 5.24
CA GLY A 6 12.69 -13.98 5.42
C GLY A 6 11.46 -13.48 4.65
N ASP A 7 11.55 -12.35 3.93
CA ASP A 7 10.49 -11.97 3.01
C ASP A 7 10.55 -12.82 1.73
N HIS A 8 9.47 -13.56 1.45
CA HIS A 8 9.34 -14.47 0.30
C HIS A 8 8.51 -13.86 -0.83
N VAL A 9 8.86 -12.66 -1.26
CA VAL A 9 8.18 -11.95 -2.35
C VAL A 9 8.57 -12.56 -3.71
N PRO A 10 7.64 -12.78 -4.66
CA PRO A 10 7.97 -13.27 -6.00
C PRO A 10 8.94 -12.35 -6.75
N GLY A 11 9.88 -12.96 -7.48
CA GLY A 11 10.99 -12.26 -8.13
C GLY A 11 10.58 -11.13 -9.07
N GLN A 12 9.44 -11.25 -9.77
CA GLN A 12 8.96 -10.19 -10.67
C GLN A 12 8.57 -8.88 -9.95
N PHE A 13 8.39 -8.90 -8.63
CA PHE A 13 8.09 -7.72 -7.83
C PHE A 13 9.32 -7.16 -7.11
N LEU A 14 10.51 -7.67 -7.42
CA LEU A 14 11.78 -7.25 -6.82
C LEU A 14 12.60 -6.38 -7.76
N SER A 15 13.33 -5.45 -7.17
CA SER A 15 14.38 -4.67 -7.81
C SER A 15 15.59 -4.57 -6.87
N ARG A 16 16.65 -3.90 -7.31
CA ARG A 16 17.83 -3.61 -6.48
C ARG A 16 18.00 -2.12 -6.33
N ASP A 17 18.34 -1.69 -5.11
CA ASP A 17 18.75 -0.31 -4.89
C ASP A 17 20.21 -0.08 -5.34
N ALA A 18 20.69 1.16 -5.20
CA ALA A 18 22.04 1.56 -5.58
C ALA A 18 23.16 0.78 -4.83
N HIS A 19 22.82 0.10 -3.73
CA HIS A 19 23.75 -0.72 -2.95
C HIS A 19 23.55 -2.22 -3.21
N GLY A 20 22.77 -2.58 -4.23
CA GLY A 20 22.49 -3.97 -4.60
C GLY A 20 21.49 -4.70 -3.69
N ARG A 21 20.86 -4.01 -2.73
CA ARG A 21 19.93 -4.62 -1.78
C ARG A 21 18.57 -4.85 -2.43
N ALA A 22 17.91 -5.95 -2.07
CA ALA A 22 16.58 -6.26 -2.58
C ALA A 22 15.54 -5.26 -2.07
N VAL A 23 14.82 -4.63 -2.99
CA VAL A 23 13.72 -3.70 -2.72
C VAL A 23 12.48 -4.12 -3.50
N MET A 24 11.29 -3.74 -3.04
CA MET A 24 10.09 -3.83 -3.87
C MET A 24 10.27 -2.95 -5.11
N ALA A 25 10.06 -3.52 -6.29
CA ALA A 25 9.96 -2.80 -7.54
C ALA A 25 8.80 -1.79 -7.47
N ARG A 26 8.89 -0.73 -8.28
CA ARG A 26 7.84 0.29 -8.40
C ARG A 26 7.20 0.23 -9.78
N ASN A 27 5.90 0.50 -9.85
CA ASN A 27 5.19 0.74 -11.11
C ASN A 27 5.47 2.17 -11.60
N GLU A 28 4.89 2.53 -12.75
CA GLU A 28 5.09 3.84 -13.40
C GLU A 28 4.58 5.02 -12.55
N GLU A 29 3.59 4.78 -11.70
CA GLU A 29 3.04 5.74 -10.75
C GLU A 29 3.87 5.83 -9.45
N GLY A 30 4.96 5.08 -9.35
CA GLY A 30 5.85 5.07 -8.18
C GLY A 30 5.35 4.22 -7.01
N TRP A 31 4.18 3.55 -7.14
CA TRP A 31 3.69 2.60 -6.15
C TRP A 31 4.45 1.28 -6.21
N CYS A 32 4.30 0.46 -5.18
CA CYS A 32 4.80 -0.91 -5.23
C CYS A 32 4.20 -1.67 -6.42
N ALA A 33 5.02 -2.37 -7.21
CA ALA A 33 4.61 -3.09 -8.41
C ALA A 33 3.58 -4.21 -8.18
N ALA A 34 3.37 -4.62 -6.93
CA ALA A 34 2.36 -5.62 -6.56
C ALA A 34 0.99 -5.00 -6.19
N ILE A 35 0.79 -3.70 -6.39
CA ILE A 35 -0.51 -3.06 -6.19
C ILE A 35 -1.40 -3.26 -7.42
N ASP A 36 -2.67 -3.58 -7.19
CA ASP A 36 -3.73 -3.43 -8.17
C ASP A 36 -4.13 -1.94 -8.22
N PRO A 37 -3.89 -1.23 -9.33
CA PRO A 37 -4.14 0.21 -9.42
C PRO A 37 -5.64 0.56 -9.39
N TYR A 38 -6.53 -0.37 -9.76
CA TYR A 38 -7.96 -0.09 -9.81
C TYR A 38 -8.61 -0.21 -8.43
N HIS A 39 -8.16 -1.18 -7.63
CA HIS A 39 -8.75 -1.46 -6.32
C HIS A 39 -7.87 -1.04 -5.15
N LEU A 40 -6.63 -0.61 -5.42
CA LEU A 40 -5.60 -0.26 -4.44
C LEU A 40 -5.34 -1.38 -3.42
N ARG A 41 -5.35 -2.64 -3.90
CA ARG A 41 -5.11 -3.85 -3.09
C ARG A 41 -3.79 -4.48 -3.48
N CYS A 42 -3.09 -5.06 -2.51
CA CYS A 42 -1.90 -5.85 -2.81
C CYS A 42 -2.31 -7.21 -3.41
N THR A 43 -1.75 -7.58 -4.55
CA THR A 43 -2.06 -8.83 -5.26
C THR A 43 -1.33 -10.05 -4.70
N ILE A 44 -0.28 -9.85 -3.89
CA ILE A 44 0.52 -10.92 -3.26
C ILE A 44 0.25 -11.05 -1.76
N TYR A 45 -1.01 -10.98 -1.35
CA TYR A 45 -1.41 -10.77 0.04
C TYR A 45 -0.78 -11.74 1.07
N SER A 46 -0.66 -13.01 0.70
CA SER A 46 -0.06 -14.09 1.51
C SER A 46 1.47 -14.00 1.61
N GLN A 47 2.11 -13.40 0.60
CA GLN A 47 3.56 -13.25 0.47
C GLN A 47 4.04 -11.82 0.72
N ARG A 48 3.17 -10.93 1.22
CA ARG A 48 3.52 -9.54 1.52
C ARG A 48 4.77 -9.46 2.40
N PRO A 49 5.67 -8.51 2.16
CA PRO A 49 6.84 -8.34 3.02
C PRO A 49 6.41 -7.98 4.45
N ALA A 50 7.27 -8.26 5.43
CA ALA A 50 6.99 -8.15 6.86
C ALA A 50 6.50 -6.75 7.25
N ILE A 51 7.08 -5.71 6.67
CA ILE A 51 6.66 -4.32 6.87
C ILE A 51 5.18 -4.09 6.53
N CYS A 52 4.66 -4.73 5.48
CA CYS A 52 3.25 -4.64 5.09
C CYS A 52 2.33 -5.47 6.00
N ARG A 53 2.88 -6.42 6.76
CA ARG A 53 2.13 -7.25 7.72
C ARG A 53 2.05 -6.63 9.11
N GLN A 54 2.84 -5.58 9.39
CA GLN A 54 2.73 -4.83 10.64
C GLN A 54 1.35 -4.20 10.82
N PHE A 55 0.67 -3.88 9.71
CA PHE A 55 -0.69 -3.36 9.70
C PHE A 55 -1.69 -4.45 9.36
N SER A 56 -2.53 -4.78 10.34
CA SER A 56 -3.63 -5.73 10.14
C SER A 56 -4.78 -5.05 9.43
N MET A 57 -5.19 -5.63 8.30
CA MET A 57 -6.32 -5.09 7.56
C MET A 57 -7.63 -5.38 8.28
N GLY A 58 -8.46 -4.34 8.38
CA GLY A 58 -9.63 -4.34 9.26
C GLY A 58 -9.29 -4.10 10.74
N GLY A 59 -8.02 -3.94 11.11
CA GLY A 59 -7.59 -3.57 12.47
C GLY A 59 -7.88 -2.10 12.82
N ASP A 60 -7.42 -1.66 13.99
CA ASP A 60 -7.72 -0.32 14.52
C ASP A 60 -7.27 0.82 13.60
N ASP A 61 -6.02 0.79 13.11
CA ASP A 61 -5.51 1.80 12.18
C ASP A 61 -6.35 1.84 10.90
N CYS A 62 -6.74 0.66 10.41
CA CYS A 62 -7.55 0.52 9.21
C CYS A 62 -8.97 1.09 9.39
N ARG A 63 -9.55 0.94 10.58
CA ARG A 63 -10.86 1.52 10.91
C ARG A 63 -10.77 3.03 11.11
N ARG A 64 -9.73 3.51 11.78
CA ARG A 64 -9.48 4.95 11.98
C ARG A 64 -9.34 5.67 10.65
N GLU A 65 -8.48 5.18 9.76
CA GLU A 65 -8.26 5.80 8.45
C GLU A 65 -9.55 5.86 7.62
N ARG A 66 -10.39 4.82 7.69
CA ARG A 66 -11.70 4.82 7.03
C ARG A 66 -12.64 5.87 7.62
N GLN A 67 -12.67 6.03 8.94
CA GLN A 67 -13.47 7.07 9.59
C GLN A 67 -12.98 8.46 9.21
N ASP A 68 -11.67 8.67 9.15
CA ASP A 68 -11.06 9.95 8.76
C ASP A 68 -11.40 10.31 7.32
N TYR A 69 -11.29 9.34 6.41
CA TYR A 69 -11.70 9.51 5.02
C TYR A 69 -13.17 9.89 4.88
N LEU A 70 -14.08 9.21 5.59
CA LEU A 70 -15.51 9.53 5.57
C LEU A 70 -15.78 10.94 6.09
N ARG A 71 -15.17 11.32 7.21
CA ARG A 71 -15.30 12.68 7.76
C ARG A 71 -14.83 13.74 6.76
N GLN A 72 -13.74 13.47 6.04
CA GLN A 72 -13.19 14.40 5.07
C GLN A 72 -14.04 14.49 3.80
N ALA A 73 -14.59 13.36 3.34
CA ALA A 73 -15.55 13.33 2.24
C ALA A 73 -16.84 14.10 2.57
N ASP A 74 -17.38 13.93 3.78
CA ASP A 74 -18.55 14.67 4.26
C ASP A 74 -18.27 16.18 4.34
N ALA A 75 -17.12 16.55 4.90
CA ALA A 75 -16.70 17.95 4.97
C ALA A 75 -16.57 18.58 3.57
N TRP A 76 -15.96 17.85 2.62
CA TRP A 76 -15.85 18.28 1.24
C TRP A 76 -17.23 18.46 0.58
N ALA A 77 -18.14 17.50 0.77
CA ALA A 77 -19.51 17.57 0.25
C ALA A 77 -20.29 18.78 0.80
N LEU A 78 -20.15 19.08 2.09
CA LEU A 78 -20.77 20.25 2.72
C LEU A 78 -20.16 21.59 2.27
N SER A 79 -18.86 21.60 1.95
CA SER A 79 -18.13 22.80 1.51
C SER A 79 -18.23 23.07 0.01
N SER A 80 -18.65 22.08 -0.78
CA SER A 80 -18.76 22.21 -2.23
C SER A 80 -20.05 22.97 -2.57
N PRO A 81 -19.98 24.14 -3.22
CA PRO A 81 -21.19 24.82 -3.65
C PRO A 81 -21.92 23.91 -4.63
N SER A 82 -23.17 23.59 -4.31
CA SER A 82 -24.06 22.92 -5.26
C SER A 82 -24.13 23.78 -6.52
N THR A 83 -23.85 23.19 -7.68
CA THR A 83 -24.02 23.87 -8.98
C THR A 83 -25.48 24.24 -9.20
#